data_AF-A0A4Q1HGK2-F1
#
_entry.id   AF-A0A4Q1HGK2-F1
#
_cell.length_a   1.000
_cell.length_b   1.000
_cell.length_c   1.000
_cell.angle_alpha   90.00
_cell.angle_beta   90.00
_cell.angle_gamma   90.00
#
_symmetry.space_group_name_H-M   'P 1'
#
loop_
_entity.id
_entity.type
_entity.pdbx_description
1 polymer ?
#
loop_
_entity_poly.entity_id
_entity_poly.type
_entity_poly.pdbx_seq_one_letter_code
_entity_poly.pdbx_strand_id
1 'polypeptide(L)'
;MRKLLMTVLMSLGLLAGCNGEPSYKGVSFIAYNYTQFDMDSVSVTDKAGESAATMQVSVGAGGGSVACCYTLKGTEFTAEWRAADPEVLGQHLDDGRMQEFFFTRKKKVTFAPAGIPSGDGPLVLELHIYPDEHVEMALSRKLVNGRLPIVDTTRWLWRTHKDALTGFSDVYEVLHTVARVTKTSWGKYRIEDAADMREYMKMYFTVASNFDQDPEVNAVLEKKDRQPGEFARAIEALTPERIAAMKKSGSAPGDKNG
;
A
#
# COMPACT_ATOMS: atom_id res chain seq x y z
N MET A 1 58.69 2.81 34.26
CA MET A 1 57.82 3.10 33.09
C MET A 1 57.47 1.81 32.32
N ARG A 2 56.79 0.85 32.95
CA ARG A 2 56.39 -0.41 32.27
C ARG A 2 55.09 -1.04 32.79
N LYS A 3 54.45 -0.44 33.80
CA LYS A 3 53.20 -0.92 34.40
C LYS A 3 51.99 -0.02 34.14
N LEU A 4 52.17 1.15 33.52
CA LEU A 4 51.08 2.05 33.14
C LEU A 4 50.58 1.86 31.70
N LEU A 5 51.31 1.11 30.86
CA LEU A 5 50.93 0.90 29.45
C LEU A 5 49.97 -0.29 29.24
N MET A 6 49.85 -1.20 30.21
CA MET A 6 48.98 -2.39 30.07
C MET A 6 47.53 -2.14 30.47
N THR A 7 47.25 -1.11 31.28
CA THR A 7 45.88 -0.83 31.76
C THR A 7 45.06 -0.02 30.76
N VAL A 8 45.70 0.77 29.89
CA VAL A 8 45.02 1.59 28.88
C VAL A 8 44.62 0.76 27.63
N LEU A 9 45.31 -0.36 27.38
CA LEU A 9 45.01 -1.22 26.23
C LEU A 9 43.83 -2.19 26.46
N MET A 10 43.41 -2.42 27.70
CA MET A 10 42.23 -3.26 28.01
C MET A 10 40.91 -2.50 28.02
N SER A 11 40.94 -1.16 28.05
CA SER A 11 39.75 -0.31 28.06
C SER A 11 39.25 0.10 26.65
N LEU A 12 40.01 -0.15 25.59
CA LEU A 12 39.60 0.13 24.20
C LEU A 12 38.95 -1.07 23.48
N GLY A 13 38.91 -2.26 24.10
CA GLY A 13 38.36 -3.48 23.48
C GLY A 13 36.83 -3.64 23.57
N LEU A 14 36.13 -2.75 24.28
CA LEU A 14 34.68 -2.87 24.55
C LEU A 14 33.79 -1.99 23.65
N LEU A 15 34.35 -1.35 22.62
CA LEU A 15 33.62 -0.57 21.63
C LEU A 15 33.62 -1.17 20.22
N ALA A 16 34.05 -2.43 20.07
CA ALA A 16 33.64 -3.23 18.92
C ALA A 16 32.15 -3.52 19.10
N GLY A 17 31.32 -2.64 18.53
CA GLY A 17 29.87 -2.73 18.60
C GLY A 17 29.39 -4.14 18.27
N CYS A 18 28.39 -4.60 19.03
CA CYS A 18 27.56 -5.75 18.69
C CYS A 18 26.86 -5.49 17.35
N ASN A 19 27.59 -5.53 16.23
CA ASN A 19 27.04 -5.56 14.88
C ASN A 19 26.62 -7.00 14.55
N GLY A 20 25.81 -7.58 15.46
CA GLY A 20 25.09 -8.80 15.17
C GLY A 20 24.03 -8.50 14.13
N GLU A 21 23.85 -9.43 13.20
CA GLU A 21 22.74 -9.38 12.26
C GLU A 21 21.40 -9.28 13.04
N PRO A 22 20.47 -8.37 12.67
CA PRO A 22 19.24 -8.18 13.43
C PRO A 22 18.42 -9.45 13.44
N SER A 23 17.74 -9.72 14.55
CA SER A 23 16.85 -10.87 14.69
C SER A 23 15.49 -10.40 15.22
N TYR A 24 14.45 -10.68 14.45
CA TYR A 24 13.07 -10.34 14.74
C TYR A 24 12.37 -11.60 15.26
N LYS A 25 12.21 -11.71 16.58
CA LYS A 25 11.68 -12.92 17.24
C LYS A 25 10.27 -12.69 17.76
N GLY A 26 9.44 -13.72 17.67
CA GLY A 26 8.07 -13.69 18.21
C GLY A 26 7.19 -12.65 17.50
N VAL A 27 7.48 -12.34 16.24
CA VAL A 27 6.73 -11.33 15.49
C VAL A 27 5.48 -11.93 14.88
N SER A 28 4.40 -11.16 14.89
CA SER A 28 3.26 -11.38 14.02
C SER A 28 3.54 -10.81 12.64
N PHE A 29 2.98 -11.40 11.59
CA PHE A 29 3.15 -10.93 10.22
C PHE A 29 1.82 -10.46 9.64
N ILE A 30 1.84 -9.29 9.00
CA ILE A 30 0.72 -8.74 8.25
C ILE A 30 1.22 -8.18 6.92
N ALA A 31 0.47 -8.43 5.85
CA ALA A 31 0.70 -7.80 4.57
C ALA A 31 -0.44 -6.83 4.23
N TYR A 32 -0.09 -5.65 3.73
CA TYR A 32 -1.00 -4.65 3.22
C TYR A 32 -0.90 -4.62 1.70
N ASN A 33 -2.00 -4.98 1.03
CA ASN A 33 -2.12 -5.01 -0.42
C ASN A 33 -2.76 -3.72 -0.95
N TYR A 34 -1.95 -2.85 -1.54
CA TYR A 34 -2.43 -1.66 -2.24
C TYR A 34 -2.49 -1.83 -3.77
N THR A 35 -2.23 -3.04 -4.27
CA THR A 35 -2.35 -3.34 -5.69
C THR A 35 -3.83 -3.48 -6.10
N GLN A 36 -4.07 -3.48 -7.40
CA GLN A 36 -5.38 -3.79 -7.99
C GLN A 36 -5.72 -5.29 -8.03
N PHE A 37 -4.86 -6.16 -7.52
CA PHE A 37 -5.02 -7.61 -7.58
C PHE A 37 -5.33 -8.19 -6.21
N ASP A 38 -6.17 -9.22 -6.14
CA ASP A 38 -6.36 -9.98 -4.90
C ASP A 38 -5.21 -10.98 -4.73
N MET A 39 -4.70 -11.09 -3.50
CA MET A 39 -3.60 -11.99 -3.17
C MET A 39 -4.09 -13.18 -2.34
N ASP A 40 -3.89 -14.38 -2.87
CA ASP A 40 -4.20 -15.64 -2.19
C ASP A 40 -3.20 -15.89 -1.05
N SER A 41 -1.91 -15.67 -1.32
CA SER A 41 -0.84 -15.78 -0.32
C SER A 41 0.23 -14.72 -0.50
N VAL A 42 0.82 -14.33 0.62
CA VAL A 42 1.96 -13.41 0.69
C VAL A 42 2.94 -13.95 1.72
N SER A 43 4.22 -13.98 1.37
CA SER A 43 5.29 -14.39 2.28
C SER A 43 6.50 -13.48 2.19
N VAL A 44 7.30 -13.50 3.25
CA VAL A 44 8.63 -12.92 3.30
C VAL A 44 9.61 -13.95 3.85
N THR A 45 10.71 -14.17 3.14
CA THR A 45 11.73 -15.16 3.47
C THR A 45 13.08 -14.48 3.68
N ASP A 46 13.77 -14.79 4.78
CA ASP A 46 15.13 -14.31 5.02
C ASP A 46 16.19 -15.15 4.29
N LYS A 47 17.46 -14.72 4.37
CA LYS A 47 18.59 -15.45 3.76
C LYS A 47 18.81 -16.86 4.33
N ALA A 48 18.38 -17.12 5.56
CA ALA A 48 18.50 -18.43 6.19
C ALA A 48 17.38 -19.39 5.76
N GLY A 49 16.37 -18.90 5.04
CA GLY A 49 15.22 -19.67 4.58
C GLY A 49 14.03 -19.63 5.55
N GLU A 50 14.14 -18.91 6.67
CA GLU A 50 13.01 -18.73 7.58
C GLU A 50 11.98 -17.82 6.92
N SER A 51 10.70 -18.15 7.07
CA SER A 51 9.62 -17.46 6.34
C SER A 51 8.45 -17.10 7.26
N ALA A 52 7.90 -15.92 7.04
CA ALA A 52 6.59 -15.52 7.56
C ALA A 52 5.59 -15.41 6.40
N ALA A 53 4.34 -15.81 6.63
CA ALA A 53 3.32 -15.82 5.58
C ALA A 53 1.95 -15.42 6.10
N THR A 54 1.15 -14.84 5.22
CA THR A 54 -0.27 -14.53 5.41
C THR A 54 -1.03 -14.93 4.15
N MET A 55 -2.34 -15.10 4.28
CA MET A 55 -3.23 -15.47 3.18
C MET A 55 -4.44 -14.56 3.14
N GLN A 56 -5.13 -14.58 1.99
CA GLN A 56 -6.37 -13.87 1.73
C GLN A 56 -6.21 -12.36 1.95
N VAL A 57 -5.26 -11.74 1.24
CA VAL A 57 -4.97 -10.31 1.33
C VAL A 57 -5.71 -9.57 0.23
N SER A 58 -6.92 -9.12 0.55
CA SER A 58 -7.80 -8.45 -0.41
C SER A 58 -7.22 -7.11 -0.87
N VAL A 59 -7.66 -6.67 -2.04
CA VAL A 59 -7.41 -5.31 -2.56
C VAL A 59 -7.78 -4.23 -1.52
N GLY A 60 -7.00 -3.15 -1.50
CA GLY A 60 -7.39 -1.90 -0.84
C GLY A 60 -6.92 -1.74 0.61
N ALA A 61 -5.88 -2.48 0.99
CA ALA A 61 -5.15 -2.38 2.26
C ALA A 61 -5.80 -3.00 3.51
N GLY A 62 -6.87 -3.78 3.36
CA GLY A 62 -7.43 -4.57 4.46
C GLY A 62 -6.54 -5.77 4.77
N GLY A 63 -5.49 -5.54 5.57
CA GLY A 63 -4.38 -6.48 5.76
C GLY A 63 -4.80 -7.92 6.01
N GLY A 64 -4.00 -8.86 5.49
CA GLY A 64 -4.30 -10.28 5.50
C GLY A 64 -4.46 -10.89 6.89
N SER A 65 -4.75 -12.19 6.93
CA SER A 65 -4.74 -12.95 8.18
C SER A 65 -3.44 -12.74 8.98
N VAL A 66 -3.55 -12.34 10.26
CA VAL A 66 -2.37 -12.17 11.11
C VAL A 66 -1.97 -13.52 11.68
N ALA A 67 -0.83 -14.04 11.22
CA ALA A 67 -0.19 -15.22 11.79
C ALA A 67 0.97 -14.80 12.70
N CYS A 68 1.18 -15.52 13.79
CA CYS A 68 2.13 -15.15 14.84
C CYS A 68 3.42 -15.97 14.81
N CYS A 69 4.32 -15.52 15.68
CA CYS A 69 5.36 -16.33 16.29
C CYS A 69 6.52 -16.68 15.37
N TYR A 70 6.71 -15.87 14.32
CA TYR A 70 7.82 -16.01 13.40
C TYR A 70 9.13 -15.53 14.02
N THR A 71 10.21 -16.13 13.54
CA THR A 71 11.57 -15.65 13.77
C THR A 71 12.24 -15.44 12.43
N LEU A 72 12.65 -14.20 12.17
CA LEU A 72 13.36 -13.80 10.96
C LEU A 72 14.68 -13.13 11.32
N LYS A 73 15.66 -13.17 10.42
CA LYS A 73 17.00 -12.63 10.65
C LYS A 73 17.48 -11.82 9.46
N GLY A 74 18.38 -10.89 9.72
CA GLY A 74 19.05 -10.14 8.67
C GLY A 74 18.30 -8.95 8.17
N THR A 75 18.88 -8.37 7.13
CA THR A 75 18.41 -7.15 6.49
C THR A 75 17.98 -7.40 5.05
N GLU A 76 18.18 -8.61 4.54
CA GLU A 76 17.85 -8.98 3.17
C GLU A 76 16.78 -10.06 3.16
N PHE A 77 15.70 -9.74 2.46
CA PHE A 77 14.50 -10.56 2.40
C PHE A 77 14.05 -10.75 0.96
N THR A 78 13.31 -11.82 0.72
CA THR A 78 12.54 -12.03 -0.51
C THR A 78 11.06 -12.00 -0.15
N ALA A 79 10.35 -11.00 -0.65
CA ALA A 79 8.89 -10.96 -0.62
C ALA A 79 8.34 -11.72 -1.82
N GLU A 80 7.34 -12.56 -1.60
CA GLU A 80 6.65 -13.34 -2.63
C GLU A 80 5.14 -13.24 -2.42
N TRP A 81 4.39 -13.08 -3.50
CA TRP A 81 2.94 -13.13 -3.43
C TRP A 81 2.34 -13.80 -4.66
N ARG A 82 1.23 -14.51 -4.43
CA ARG A 82 0.41 -15.13 -5.44
C ARG A 82 -0.89 -14.34 -5.56
N ALA A 83 -1.18 -13.81 -6.74
CA ALA A 83 -2.30 -12.90 -6.95
C ALA A 83 -3.02 -13.16 -8.26
N ALA A 84 -4.22 -12.60 -8.39
CA ALA A 84 -5.02 -12.62 -9.60
C ALA A 84 -5.88 -11.36 -9.71
N ASP A 85 -6.39 -11.10 -10.91
CA ASP A 85 -7.41 -10.08 -11.10
C ASP A 85 -8.75 -10.57 -10.55
N PRO A 86 -9.36 -9.87 -9.57
CA PRO A 86 -10.59 -10.32 -8.93
C PRO A 86 -11.78 -10.36 -9.91
N GLU A 87 -11.82 -9.51 -10.93
CA GLU A 87 -12.88 -9.52 -11.95
C GLU A 87 -12.74 -10.73 -12.88
N VAL A 88 -11.51 -11.13 -13.18
CA VAL A 88 -11.23 -12.35 -13.96
C VAL A 88 -11.56 -13.59 -13.12
N LEU A 89 -11.14 -13.64 -11.85
CA LEU A 89 -11.47 -14.75 -10.97
C LEU A 89 -12.99 -14.92 -10.80
N GLY A 90 -13.72 -13.81 -10.64
CA GLY A 90 -15.18 -13.82 -10.51
C GLY A 90 -15.90 -14.48 -11.68
N GLN A 91 -15.34 -14.40 -12.90
CA GLN A 91 -15.90 -15.02 -14.11
C GLN A 91 -15.66 -16.54 -14.18
N HIS A 92 -14.76 -17.08 -13.35
CA HIS A 92 -14.28 -18.45 -13.40
C HIS A 92 -14.49 -19.23 -12.09
N LEU A 93 -15.38 -18.75 -11.21
CA LEU A 93 -15.67 -19.40 -9.93
C LEU A 93 -16.24 -20.82 -10.10
N ASP A 94 -17.07 -21.04 -11.13
CA ASP A 94 -17.83 -22.28 -11.31
C ASP A 94 -17.26 -23.22 -12.39
N ASP A 95 -16.27 -22.79 -13.17
CA ASP A 95 -15.73 -23.56 -14.30
C ASP A 95 -14.47 -24.37 -13.95
N GLY A 96 -14.00 -24.27 -12.70
CA GLY A 96 -12.84 -25.00 -12.18
C GLY A 96 -11.49 -24.47 -12.67
N ARG A 97 -11.44 -23.38 -13.44
CA ARG A 97 -10.20 -22.86 -14.04
C ARG A 97 -9.55 -21.72 -13.26
N MET A 98 -10.08 -21.35 -12.09
CA MET A 98 -9.51 -20.27 -11.26
C MET A 98 -7.99 -20.32 -11.10
N GLN A 99 -7.43 -21.53 -10.98
CA GLN A 99 -5.99 -21.74 -10.79
C GLN A 99 -5.13 -21.23 -11.95
N GLU A 100 -5.67 -21.16 -13.17
CA GLU A 100 -5.00 -20.71 -14.39
C GLU A 100 -4.74 -19.20 -14.40
N PHE A 101 -5.50 -18.44 -13.61
CA PHE A 101 -5.47 -16.97 -13.61
C PHE A 101 -4.60 -16.37 -12.49
N PHE A 102 -4.06 -17.22 -11.61
CA PHE A 102 -3.09 -16.79 -10.62
C PHE A 102 -1.70 -16.63 -11.23
N PHE A 103 -1.02 -15.56 -10.83
CA PHE A 103 0.39 -15.34 -11.10
C PHE A 103 1.16 -15.16 -9.79
N THR A 104 2.46 -15.42 -9.85
CA THR A 104 3.38 -15.18 -8.73
C THR A 104 4.29 -14.01 -9.03
N ARG A 105 4.60 -13.21 -8.01
CA ARG A 105 5.62 -12.15 -8.04
C ARG A 105 6.62 -12.39 -6.93
N LYS A 106 7.87 -12.00 -7.18
CA LYS A 106 8.95 -12.02 -6.19
C LYS A 106 9.72 -10.71 -6.25
N LYS A 107 10.03 -10.13 -5.09
CA LYS A 107 10.86 -8.92 -4.96
C LYS A 107 11.87 -9.09 -3.84
N LYS A 108 13.10 -8.65 -4.10
CA LYS A 108 14.08 -8.47 -3.02
C LYS A 108 13.72 -7.22 -2.24
N VAL A 109 13.77 -7.32 -0.92
CA VAL A 109 13.51 -6.21 0.00
C VAL A 109 14.68 -6.09 0.96
N THR A 110 15.16 -4.86 1.14
CA THR A 110 16.13 -4.57 2.18
C THR A 110 15.39 -3.92 3.34
N PHE A 111 15.51 -4.52 4.51
CA PHE A 111 14.98 -3.97 5.75
C PHE A 111 16.15 -3.56 6.65
N ALA A 112 16.45 -2.27 6.66
CA ALA A 112 17.52 -1.73 7.49
C ALA A 112 17.28 -2.10 8.96
N PRO A 113 18.34 -2.33 9.76
CA PRO A 113 18.18 -2.63 11.18
C PRO A 113 17.31 -1.56 11.86
N ALA A 114 16.08 -1.92 12.15
CA ALA A 114 15.10 -1.04 12.78
C ALA A 114 15.10 -1.30 14.29
N GLY A 115 15.05 -0.23 15.07
CA GLY A 115 14.80 -0.36 16.51
C GLY A 115 13.42 -0.99 16.74
N ILE A 116 13.33 -1.92 17.69
CA ILE A 116 12.04 -2.50 18.07
C ILE A 116 11.19 -1.37 18.68
N PRO A 117 10.00 -1.08 18.14
CA PRO A 117 9.14 -0.05 18.69
C PRO A 117 8.72 -0.38 20.13
N SER A 118 8.78 0.63 21.00
CA SER A 118 8.33 0.54 22.39
C SER A 118 6.81 0.31 22.47
N GLY A 119 6.36 -0.37 23.51
CA GLY A 119 4.95 -0.59 23.81
C GLY A 119 4.62 -2.04 24.12
N ASP A 120 3.44 -2.25 24.71
CA ASP A 120 3.02 -3.55 25.25
C ASP A 120 2.25 -4.42 24.25
N GLY A 121 1.90 -3.87 23.07
CA GLY A 121 1.23 -4.61 22.00
C GLY A 121 2.11 -5.70 21.38
N PRO A 122 1.54 -6.62 20.59
CA PRO A 122 2.35 -7.59 19.84
C PRO A 122 3.29 -6.85 18.88
N LEU A 123 4.51 -7.37 18.71
CA LEU A 123 5.42 -6.87 17.69
C LEU A 123 4.97 -7.39 16.33
N VAL A 124 4.64 -6.49 15.42
CA VAL A 124 4.14 -6.80 14.08
C VAL A 124 5.21 -6.44 13.06
N LEU A 125 5.55 -7.42 12.23
CA LEU A 125 6.27 -7.23 10.98
C LEU A 125 5.25 -6.95 9.86
N GLU A 126 5.32 -5.75 9.33
CA GLU A 126 4.43 -5.26 8.28
C GLU A 126 5.13 -5.38 6.92
N LEU A 127 4.43 -5.90 5.93
CA LEU A 127 4.83 -5.87 4.53
C LEU A 127 3.84 -5.00 3.75
N HIS A 128 4.30 -3.90 3.18
CA HIS A 128 3.48 -3.01 2.36
C HIS A 128 3.78 -3.27 0.90
N ILE A 129 2.78 -3.73 0.13
CA ILE A 129 2.90 -3.97 -1.32
C ILE A 129 2.08 -2.89 -2.03
N TYR A 130 2.77 -1.96 -2.67
CA TYR A 130 2.18 -0.75 -3.22
C TYR A 130 1.67 -0.91 -4.66
N PRO A 131 0.92 0.07 -5.19
CA PRO A 131 0.26 -0.08 -6.50
C PRO A 131 1.20 -0.34 -7.69
N ASP A 132 2.44 0.15 -7.61
CA ASP A 132 3.53 -0.08 -8.59
C ASP A 132 4.40 -1.32 -8.24
N GLU A 133 3.89 -2.21 -7.36
CA GLU A 133 4.55 -3.41 -6.84
C GLU A 133 5.87 -3.14 -6.08
N HIS A 134 6.12 -1.90 -5.65
CA HIS A 134 7.20 -1.65 -4.68
C HIS A 134 6.81 -2.23 -3.33
N VAL A 135 7.82 -2.69 -2.58
CA VAL A 135 7.61 -3.38 -1.31
C VAL A 135 8.42 -2.72 -0.22
N GLU A 136 7.78 -2.45 0.91
CA GLU A 136 8.43 -1.92 2.09
C GLU A 136 8.13 -2.78 3.30
N MET A 137 9.11 -2.86 4.21
CA MET A 137 8.97 -3.53 5.50
C MET A 137 9.00 -2.52 6.63
N ALA A 138 8.18 -2.77 7.66
CA ALA A 138 8.16 -1.97 8.88
C ALA A 138 7.94 -2.85 10.11
N LEU A 139 8.34 -2.33 11.28
CA LEU A 139 7.96 -2.89 12.57
C LEU A 139 7.00 -1.93 13.28
N SER A 140 5.93 -2.48 13.84
CA SER A 140 4.99 -1.70 14.63
C SER A 140 4.48 -2.50 15.83
N ARG A 141 3.76 -1.80 16.72
CA ARG A 141 2.93 -2.39 17.78
C ARG A 141 1.43 -2.21 17.48
N LYS A 142 1.10 -1.83 16.24
CA LYS A 142 -0.26 -1.54 15.77
C LYS A 142 -0.73 -2.71 14.92
N LEU A 143 -2.00 -3.10 15.10
CA LEU A 143 -2.60 -4.15 14.27
C LEU A 143 -3.12 -3.61 12.92
N VAL A 144 -3.42 -2.31 12.85
CA VAL A 144 -3.91 -1.63 11.64
C VAL A 144 -3.04 -0.41 11.40
N ASN A 145 -2.30 -0.44 10.28
CA ASN A 145 -1.35 0.60 9.90
C ASN A 145 -1.30 0.79 8.37
N GLY A 146 -2.45 0.68 7.71
CA GLY A 146 -2.57 0.91 6.28
C GLY A 146 -2.20 2.36 5.91
N ARG A 147 -1.42 2.54 4.84
CA ARG A 147 -0.90 3.85 4.40
C ARG A 147 -1.76 4.52 3.34
N LEU A 148 -2.32 3.75 2.40
CA LEU A 148 -3.24 4.27 1.39
C LEU A 148 -4.70 3.99 1.78
N PRO A 149 -5.57 5.01 1.82
CA PRO A 149 -6.94 4.89 2.31
C PRO A 149 -7.90 4.41 1.21
N ILE A 150 -7.57 3.33 0.49
CA ILE A 150 -8.35 2.82 -0.64
C ILE A 150 -9.74 2.39 -0.19
N VAL A 151 -9.84 1.46 0.77
CA VAL A 151 -11.13 0.96 1.29
C VAL A 151 -11.99 2.08 1.89
N ASP A 152 -11.39 2.98 2.66
CA ASP A 152 -12.12 4.08 3.29
C ASP A 152 -12.59 5.12 2.27
N THR A 153 -11.82 5.36 1.20
CA THR A 153 -12.22 6.20 0.08
C THR A 153 -13.37 5.56 -0.70
N THR A 154 -13.31 4.26 -0.99
CA THR A 154 -14.41 3.53 -1.63
C THR A 154 -15.68 3.60 -0.82
N ARG A 155 -15.62 3.33 0.49
CA ARG A 155 -16.79 3.41 1.39
C ARG A 155 -17.37 4.81 1.44
N TRP A 156 -16.52 5.84 1.48
CA TRP A 156 -16.95 7.23 1.44
C TRP A 156 -17.64 7.56 0.11
N LEU A 157 -17.04 7.20 -1.02
CA LEU A 157 -17.60 7.44 -2.36
C LEU A 157 -18.95 6.74 -2.53
N TRP A 158 -19.04 5.47 -2.14
CA TRP A 158 -20.28 4.69 -2.17
C TRP A 158 -21.39 5.31 -1.33
N ARG A 159 -21.07 5.84 -0.15
CA ARG A 159 -22.04 6.45 0.77
C ARG A 159 -22.51 7.83 0.33
N THR A 160 -21.63 8.63 -0.26
CA THR A 160 -21.87 10.07 -0.51
C THR A 160 -22.16 10.41 -1.97
N HIS A 161 -21.76 9.55 -2.90
CA HIS A 161 -21.87 9.78 -4.34
C HIS A 161 -22.47 8.58 -5.08
N LYS A 162 -23.33 7.81 -4.42
CA LYS A 162 -23.94 6.57 -4.95
C LYS A 162 -24.59 6.74 -6.32
N ASP A 163 -25.24 7.88 -6.56
CA ASP A 163 -25.95 8.16 -7.83
C ASP A 163 -25.01 8.18 -9.04
N ALA A 164 -23.75 8.56 -8.84
CA ALA A 164 -22.72 8.53 -9.89
C ALA A 164 -22.16 7.13 -10.15
N LEU A 165 -22.46 6.16 -9.28
CA LEU A 165 -21.93 4.79 -9.33
C LEU A 165 -22.96 3.78 -9.86
N THR A 166 -24.04 4.23 -10.51
CA THR A 166 -25.11 3.38 -11.04
C THR A 166 -24.64 2.39 -12.12
N GLY A 167 -23.48 2.62 -12.74
CA GLY A 167 -22.84 1.70 -13.68
C GLY A 167 -22.02 0.56 -13.03
N PHE A 168 -22.00 0.50 -11.69
CA PHE A 168 -21.33 -0.54 -10.91
C PHE A 168 -22.37 -1.43 -10.22
N SER A 169 -22.10 -2.72 -10.21
CA SER A 169 -22.94 -3.78 -9.65
C SER A 169 -23.05 -3.65 -8.13
N ASP A 170 -21.91 -3.38 -7.47
CA ASP A 170 -21.82 -3.26 -6.03
C ASP A 170 -20.57 -2.46 -5.59
N VAL A 171 -20.37 -2.36 -4.27
CA VAL A 171 -19.24 -1.64 -3.66
C VAL A 171 -17.88 -2.31 -3.92
N TYR A 172 -17.84 -3.62 -4.20
CA TYR A 172 -16.60 -4.35 -4.48
C TYR A 172 -16.11 -4.06 -5.90
N GLU A 173 -17.01 -3.97 -6.88
CA GLU A 173 -16.63 -3.53 -8.23
C GLU A 173 -16.09 -2.08 -8.21
N VAL A 174 -16.67 -1.22 -7.37
CA VAL A 174 -16.14 0.13 -7.11
C VAL A 174 -14.78 0.04 -6.43
N LEU A 175 -14.58 -0.83 -5.44
CA LEU A 175 -13.28 -1.04 -4.77
C LEU A 175 -12.18 -1.44 -5.78
N HIS A 176 -12.44 -2.42 -6.64
CA HIS A 176 -11.48 -2.88 -7.65
C HIS A 176 -11.14 -1.76 -8.65
N THR A 177 -12.12 -0.94 -9.01
CA THR A 177 -11.89 0.21 -9.89
C THR A 177 -11.11 1.32 -9.18
N VAL A 178 -11.43 1.65 -7.93
CA VAL A 178 -10.66 2.60 -7.11
C VAL A 178 -9.21 2.13 -6.97
N ALA A 179 -8.95 0.83 -6.79
CA ALA A 179 -7.58 0.30 -6.71
C ALA A 179 -6.81 0.43 -8.03
N ARG A 180 -7.46 0.18 -9.18
CA ARG A 180 -6.89 0.44 -10.52
C ARG A 180 -6.54 1.92 -10.69
N VAL A 181 -7.46 2.82 -10.35
CA VAL A 181 -7.22 4.27 -10.41
C VAL A 181 -6.14 4.71 -9.41
N THR A 182 -6.04 4.05 -8.26
CA THR A 182 -5.00 4.33 -7.25
C THR A 182 -3.62 4.04 -7.80
N LYS A 183 -3.45 3.02 -8.66
CA LYS A 183 -2.18 2.80 -9.35
C LYS A 183 -1.76 4.01 -10.19
N THR A 184 -2.71 4.61 -10.90
CA THR A 184 -2.46 5.83 -11.69
C THR A 184 -2.14 7.02 -10.79
N SER A 185 -2.98 7.29 -9.77
CA SER A 185 -2.79 8.45 -8.88
C SER A 185 -1.52 8.36 -8.04
N TRP A 186 -1.18 7.17 -7.57
CA TRP A 186 0.08 6.86 -6.89
C TRP A 186 1.28 7.02 -7.82
N GLY A 187 1.23 6.38 -8.99
CA GLY A 187 2.35 6.34 -9.93
C GLY A 187 2.70 7.70 -10.52
N LYS A 188 1.68 8.52 -10.84
CA LYS A 188 1.88 9.86 -11.40
C LYS A 188 2.11 10.91 -10.32
N TYR A 189 1.29 10.90 -9.27
CA TYR A 189 1.14 12.05 -8.38
C TYR A 189 1.50 11.75 -6.92
N ARG A 190 1.83 10.49 -6.56
CA ARG A 190 2.13 10.04 -5.18
C ARG A 190 1.06 10.47 -4.16
N ILE A 191 -0.22 10.30 -4.51
CA ILE A 191 -1.32 10.62 -3.59
C ILE A 191 -1.41 9.58 -2.47
N GLU A 192 -1.15 10.02 -1.25
CA GLU A 192 -1.24 9.24 -0.01
C GLU A 192 -2.32 9.77 0.94
N ASP A 193 -2.44 11.09 1.01
CA ASP A 193 -3.33 11.76 1.93
C ASP A 193 -4.81 11.38 1.68
N ALA A 194 -5.55 11.22 2.77
CA ALA A 194 -6.93 10.75 2.71
C ALA A 194 -7.90 11.77 2.11
N ALA A 195 -7.68 13.07 2.31
CA ALA A 195 -8.50 14.08 1.68
C ALA A 195 -8.18 14.16 0.18
N ASP A 196 -6.89 14.16 -0.18
CA ASP A 196 -6.47 14.18 -1.58
C ASP A 196 -6.98 12.95 -2.35
N MET A 197 -6.88 11.75 -1.77
CA MET A 197 -7.39 10.52 -2.38
C MET A 197 -8.91 10.58 -2.60
N ARG A 198 -9.67 11.07 -1.61
CA ARG A 198 -11.13 11.22 -1.75
C ARG A 198 -11.50 12.16 -2.86
N GLU A 199 -10.88 13.34 -2.91
CA GLU A 199 -11.16 14.33 -3.94
C GLU A 199 -10.73 13.85 -5.32
N TYR A 200 -9.60 13.14 -5.42
CA TYR A 200 -9.15 12.56 -6.70
C TYR A 200 -10.16 11.53 -7.22
N MET A 201 -10.60 10.61 -6.36
CA MET A 201 -11.59 9.60 -6.72
C MET A 201 -12.95 10.25 -7.01
N LYS A 202 -13.39 11.25 -6.24
CA LYS A 202 -14.63 11.98 -6.54
C LYS A 202 -14.59 12.58 -7.94
N MET A 203 -13.51 13.26 -8.30
CA MET A 203 -13.38 13.86 -9.63
C MET A 203 -13.42 12.80 -10.74
N TYR A 204 -12.69 11.70 -10.56
CA TYR A 204 -12.68 10.58 -11.52
C TYR A 204 -14.07 9.97 -11.73
N PHE A 205 -14.78 9.67 -10.64
CA PHE A 205 -16.05 8.93 -10.67
C PHE A 205 -17.29 9.81 -10.89
N THR A 206 -17.20 11.14 -10.76
CA THR A 206 -18.39 12.02 -10.86
C THR A 206 -18.29 13.13 -11.91
N VAL A 207 -17.07 13.47 -12.35
CA VAL A 207 -16.80 14.55 -13.30
C VAL A 207 -16.35 13.99 -14.64
N ALA A 208 -15.13 13.44 -14.70
CA ALA A 208 -14.57 12.83 -15.90
C ALA A 208 -13.37 11.95 -15.52
N SER A 209 -13.20 10.79 -16.15
CA SER A 209 -12.07 9.89 -15.81
C SER A 209 -10.71 10.51 -16.18
N ASN A 210 -10.69 11.47 -17.11
CA ASN A 210 -9.50 12.24 -17.51
C ASN A 210 -9.47 13.68 -16.96
N PHE A 211 -10.16 13.95 -15.85
CA PHE A 211 -10.22 15.30 -15.25
C PHE A 211 -8.82 15.88 -14.92
N ASP A 212 -7.83 15.01 -14.69
CA ASP A 212 -6.45 15.37 -14.37
C ASP A 212 -5.68 15.98 -15.56
N GLN A 213 -6.27 15.98 -16.76
CA GLN A 213 -5.78 16.68 -17.95
C GLN A 213 -6.16 18.16 -17.97
N ASP A 214 -7.07 18.59 -17.09
CA ASP A 214 -7.44 19.99 -16.97
C ASP A 214 -6.24 20.82 -16.48
N PRO A 215 -5.87 21.95 -17.13
CA PRO A 215 -4.64 22.66 -16.80
C PRO A 215 -4.53 23.15 -15.34
N GLU A 216 -5.65 23.54 -14.74
CA GLU A 216 -5.68 24.06 -13.38
C GLU A 216 -5.51 22.93 -12.35
N VAL A 217 -6.20 21.81 -12.58
CA VAL A 217 -6.08 20.59 -11.78
C VAL A 217 -4.68 19.99 -11.91
N ASN A 218 -4.18 19.87 -13.15
CA ASN A 218 -2.88 19.29 -13.45
C ASN A 218 -1.74 20.07 -12.78
N ALA A 219 -1.79 21.40 -12.79
CA ALA A 219 -0.79 22.24 -12.14
C ALA A 219 -0.64 21.94 -10.64
N VAL A 220 -1.73 21.60 -9.95
CA VAL A 220 -1.70 21.20 -8.53
C VAL A 220 -1.19 19.76 -8.38
N LEU A 221 -1.60 18.85 -9.27
CA LEU A 221 -1.20 17.43 -9.24
C LEU A 221 0.29 17.21 -9.55
N GLU A 222 0.90 18.05 -10.38
CA GLU A 222 2.33 17.95 -10.77
C GLU A 222 3.28 18.66 -9.80
N LYS A 223 2.75 19.39 -8.82
CA LYS A 223 3.57 20.10 -7.83
C LYS A 223 4.37 19.11 -6.97
N LYS A 224 5.70 19.13 -7.10
CA LYS A 224 6.62 18.19 -6.43
C LYS A 224 6.66 18.30 -4.91
N ASP A 225 6.41 19.49 -4.38
CA ASP A 225 6.40 19.81 -2.95
C ASP A 225 4.97 20.00 -2.41
N ARG A 226 3.97 19.43 -3.11
CA ARG A 226 2.58 19.46 -2.68
C ARG A 226 2.45 18.93 -1.26
N GLN A 227 1.80 19.71 -0.40
CA GLN A 227 1.55 19.31 0.98
C GLN A 227 0.30 18.40 1.06
N PRO A 228 0.23 17.48 2.04
CA PRO A 228 -0.97 16.69 2.29
C PRO A 228 -2.24 17.56 2.36
N GLY A 229 -3.27 17.18 1.61
CA GLY A 229 -4.57 17.86 1.54
C GLY A 229 -4.58 19.13 0.69
N GLU A 230 -3.46 19.52 0.07
CA GLU A 230 -3.40 20.69 -0.81
C GLU A 230 -4.21 20.48 -2.10
N PHE A 231 -4.18 19.26 -2.66
CA PHE A 231 -4.99 18.95 -3.83
C PHE A 231 -6.48 18.98 -3.49
N ALA A 232 -6.89 18.41 -2.36
CA ALA A 232 -8.27 18.44 -1.90
C ALA A 232 -8.79 19.86 -1.77
N ARG A 233 -8.04 20.75 -1.10
CA ARG A 233 -8.41 22.16 -0.96
C ARG A 233 -8.53 22.87 -2.31
N ALA A 234 -7.66 22.54 -3.27
CA ALA A 234 -7.74 23.11 -4.61
C ALA A 234 -9.00 22.67 -5.36
N ILE A 235 -9.37 21.38 -5.28
CA ILE A 235 -10.61 20.88 -5.89
C ILE A 235 -11.85 21.49 -5.22
N GLU A 236 -11.85 21.62 -3.90
CA GLU A 236 -12.94 22.26 -3.14
C GLU A 236 -13.14 23.74 -3.49
N ALA A 237 -12.09 24.42 -3.95
CA ALA A 237 -12.12 25.82 -4.37
C ALA A 237 -12.57 26.02 -5.83
N LEU A 238 -12.71 24.95 -6.63
CA LEU A 238 -13.13 25.05 -8.02
C LEU A 238 -14.57 25.57 -8.11
N THR A 239 -14.83 26.43 -9.10
CA THR A 239 -16.19 26.93 -9.32
C THR A 239 -17.08 25.85 -9.95
N PRO A 240 -18.41 25.89 -9.73
CA PRO A 240 -19.34 24.99 -10.39
C PRO A 240 -19.24 25.02 -11.91
N GLU A 241 -18.97 26.19 -12.50
CA GLU A 241 -18.79 26.35 -13.95
C GLU A 241 -17.56 25.59 -14.43
N ARG A 242 -16.49 25.57 -13.65
CA ARG A 242 -15.26 24.85 -13.98
C ARG A 242 -15.47 23.34 -13.95
N ILE A 243 -16.16 22.84 -12.92
CA ILE A 243 -16.56 21.43 -12.81
C ILE A 243 -17.47 21.04 -13.97
N ALA A 244 -18.46 21.88 -14.31
CA ALA A 244 -19.36 21.63 -15.43
C ALA A 244 -18.63 21.62 -16.78
N ALA A 245 -17.65 22.49 -16.97
CA ALA A 245 -16.82 22.52 -18.17
C ALA A 245 -16.03 21.20 -18.33
N MET A 246 -15.34 20.75 -17.28
CA MET A 246 -14.62 19.47 -17.29
C MET A 246 -15.55 18.29 -17.58
N LYS A 247 -16.73 18.26 -16.94
CA LYS A 247 -17.73 17.21 -17.19
C LYS A 247 -18.25 17.19 -18.63
N LYS A 248 -18.33 18.35 -19.28
CA LYS A 248 -18.82 18.46 -20.66
C LYS A 248 -17.78 18.05 -21.69
N SER A 249 -16.49 18.36 -21.46
CA SER A 249 -15.41 18.09 -22.41
C SER A 249 -14.62 16.80 -22.13
N GLY A 250 -14.75 16.24 -20.93
CA GLY A 250 -14.02 15.06 -20.48
C GLY A 250 -14.61 13.74 -20.96
N SER A 251 -13.91 12.66 -20.65
CA SER A 251 -14.37 11.29 -20.85
C SER A 251 -15.49 10.94 -19.86
N ALA A 252 -16.22 9.86 -20.16
CA ALA A 252 -17.21 9.34 -19.22
C ALA A 252 -16.55 9.08 -17.85
N PRO A 253 -17.19 9.48 -16.74
CA PRO A 253 -16.65 9.26 -15.41
C PRO A 253 -16.70 7.78 -15.02
N GLY A 254 -15.79 7.36 -14.16
CA GLY A 254 -15.75 5.99 -13.63
C GLY A 254 -15.36 4.93 -14.67
N ASP A 255 -14.43 5.22 -15.58
CA ASP A 255 -13.87 4.19 -16.47
C ASP A 255 -13.30 3.05 -15.62
N LYS A 256 -13.75 1.83 -15.90
CA LYS A 256 -13.39 0.65 -15.12
C LYS A 256 -11.91 0.31 -15.30
N ASN A 257 -11.27 0.73 -16.40
CA ASN A 257 -9.90 0.31 -16.69
C ASN A 257 -8.81 1.07 -15.92
N GLY A 258 -9.14 2.22 -15.32
CA GLY A 258 -8.23 3.01 -14.49
C GLY A 258 -7.30 3.94 -15.27
#